data_AF-A0A146G6A1-F1
#
_entry.id   AF-A0A146G6A1-F1
#
_cell.length_a   1.000
_cell.length_b   1.000
_cell.length_c   1.000
_cell.angle_alpha   90.00
_cell.angle_beta   90.00
_cell.angle_gamma   90.00
#
_symmetry.space_group_name_H-M   'P 1'
#
loop_
_entity.id
_entity.type
_entity.pdbx_description
1 polymer ?
#
loop_
_entity_poly.entity_id
_entity_poly.type
_entity_poly.pdbx_seq_one_letter_code
_entity_poly.pdbx_strand_id
1 'polypeptide(L)'
;MNTTRYALVAAAALALASTGHAQQKAVSGPAITGTMEIIFNTRMPGHQDSSGGPSKNVFDEYKVDLVAGAIGIKGKIERTPRLVSSVLGRETQKGKIFYQLAWNFKGTYLGDWLGTVVTNDRGEYLWNGSGDPASKPRIQIQTVGNQAGFTDYFDGVMIGKGAQAGGSAKFFRKLSGGKVAVYTATNTDPMDFRQLVLAKGPLGAYGRVAVDGKLIYDRESGSWITDGINLTPEGSKTPDKVTGSIRWIEDPNRASNGKGQYVLNLRWNEDRVQPSDETFTAGPVDEESFFAVDKSKPGLTGTIDYEDKLNSDGSPVFSKVTFNIVANNLERGQILAFMKLWLVGVGPLNDE
;
A
#
# COMPACT_ATOMS: atom_id res chain seq x y z
N MET A 1 -69.92 -13.35 -31.13
CA MET A 1 -69.29 -13.15 -29.81
C MET A 1 -67.97 -13.89 -29.81
N ASN A 2 -66.86 -13.16 -29.96
CA ASN A 2 -65.50 -13.70 -29.99
C ASN A 2 -64.96 -13.78 -28.57
N THR A 3 -64.72 -14.98 -28.06
CA THR A 3 -64.03 -15.20 -26.77
C THR A 3 -62.54 -15.45 -27.02
N THR A 4 -61.75 -14.43 -26.76
CA THR A 4 -60.29 -14.43 -26.69
C THR A 4 -59.82 -15.28 -25.51
N ARG A 5 -59.00 -16.31 -25.76
CA ARG A 5 -58.29 -17.04 -24.70
C ARG A 5 -56.93 -16.38 -24.46
N TYR A 6 -56.74 -15.81 -23.27
CA TYR A 6 -55.47 -15.28 -22.81
C TYR A 6 -54.51 -16.44 -22.48
N ALA A 7 -53.33 -16.42 -23.09
CA ALA A 7 -52.22 -17.30 -22.74
C ALA A 7 -51.54 -16.77 -21.47
N LEU A 8 -51.49 -17.60 -20.43
CA LEU A 8 -50.73 -17.34 -19.21
C LEU A 8 -49.25 -17.59 -19.52
N VAL A 9 -48.45 -16.53 -19.64
CA VAL A 9 -46.98 -16.66 -19.73
C VAL A 9 -46.44 -16.74 -18.30
N ALA A 10 -45.98 -17.93 -17.91
CA ALA A 10 -45.22 -18.13 -16.69
C ALA A 10 -43.87 -17.42 -16.82
N ALA A 11 -43.68 -16.31 -16.08
CA ALA A 11 -42.39 -15.67 -15.95
C ALA A 11 -41.46 -16.58 -15.13
N ALA A 12 -40.53 -17.24 -15.81
CA ALA A 12 -39.40 -17.88 -15.16
C ALA A 12 -38.53 -16.80 -14.53
N ALA A 13 -38.57 -16.71 -13.19
CA ALA A 13 -37.63 -15.91 -12.44
C ALA A 13 -36.22 -16.47 -12.67
N LEU A 14 -35.43 -15.78 -13.50
CA LEU A 14 -33.99 -15.95 -13.54
C LEU A 14 -33.44 -15.57 -12.17
N ALA A 15 -33.19 -16.58 -11.34
CA ALA A 15 -32.32 -16.44 -10.20
C ALA A 15 -30.96 -15.96 -10.72
N LEU A 16 -30.65 -14.68 -10.49
CA LEU A 16 -29.31 -14.14 -10.62
C LEU A 16 -28.42 -14.98 -9.69
N ALA A 17 -27.65 -15.89 -10.28
CA ALA A 17 -26.59 -16.58 -9.58
C ALA A 17 -25.70 -15.49 -8.97
N SER A 18 -25.69 -15.42 -7.64
CA SER A 18 -24.62 -14.74 -6.92
C SER A 18 -23.33 -15.37 -7.41
N THR A 19 -22.56 -14.66 -8.23
CA THR A 19 -21.17 -15.00 -8.51
C THR A 19 -20.42 -14.83 -7.20
N GLY A 20 -20.49 -15.86 -6.35
CA GLY A 20 -19.60 -15.99 -5.22
C GLY A 20 -18.19 -15.88 -5.77
N HIS A 21 -17.38 -15.03 -5.15
CA HIS A 21 -15.96 -14.94 -5.45
C HIS A 21 -15.38 -16.34 -5.22
N ALA A 22 -15.13 -17.08 -6.30
CA ALA A 22 -14.48 -18.38 -6.19
C ALA A 22 -13.15 -18.17 -5.46
N GLN A 23 -12.96 -18.89 -4.35
CA GLN A 23 -11.78 -18.78 -3.52
C GLN A 23 -10.53 -18.93 -4.39
N GLN A 24 -9.68 -17.91 -4.41
CA GLN A 24 -8.52 -17.91 -5.30
C GLN A 24 -7.50 -18.92 -4.76
N LYS A 25 -6.82 -19.63 -5.65
CA LYS A 25 -5.75 -20.55 -5.22
C LYS A 25 -4.61 -19.74 -4.59
N ALA A 26 -4.24 -20.10 -3.35
CA ALA A 26 -3.07 -19.54 -2.68
C ALA A 26 -1.78 -19.89 -3.42
N VAL A 27 -0.82 -18.97 -3.37
CA VAL A 27 0.48 -19.09 -4.03
C VAL A 27 1.63 -18.84 -3.05
N SER A 28 2.75 -19.51 -3.30
CA SER A 28 4.03 -19.26 -2.64
C SER A 28 5.11 -19.01 -3.69
N GLY A 29 6.06 -18.12 -3.38
CA GLY A 29 7.12 -17.69 -4.30
C GLY A 29 7.08 -16.19 -4.60
N PRO A 30 7.72 -15.73 -5.69
CA PRO A 30 7.76 -14.30 -6.04
C PRO A 30 6.35 -13.70 -6.11
N ALA A 31 6.12 -12.65 -5.33
CA ALA A 31 4.82 -12.01 -5.17
C ALA A 31 4.76 -10.66 -5.85
N ILE A 32 5.69 -9.76 -5.52
CA ILE A 32 5.82 -8.43 -6.14
C ILE A 32 7.30 -8.24 -6.46
N THR A 33 7.59 -8.04 -7.75
CA THR A 33 8.94 -7.81 -8.26
C THR A 33 8.98 -6.59 -9.15
N GLY A 34 10.13 -5.98 -9.32
CA GLY A 34 10.32 -4.87 -10.25
C GLY A 34 11.03 -3.71 -9.60
N THR A 35 10.88 -2.51 -10.16
CA THR A 35 11.60 -1.33 -9.70
C THR A 35 10.69 -0.12 -9.54
N MET A 36 11.17 0.82 -8.73
CA MET A 36 10.67 2.18 -8.70
C MET A 36 11.85 3.13 -8.66
N GLU A 37 11.88 4.13 -9.54
CA GLU A 37 12.84 5.23 -9.44
C GLU A 37 12.14 6.43 -8.82
N ILE A 38 12.75 7.05 -7.81
CA ILE A 38 12.24 8.23 -7.16
C ILE A 38 13.18 9.40 -7.46
N ILE A 39 12.62 10.52 -7.88
CA ILE A 39 13.33 11.80 -8.06
C ILE A 39 12.72 12.78 -7.08
N PHE A 40 13.47 13.14 -6.03
CA PHE A 40 13.00 14.07 -5.00
C PHE A 40 13.32 15.51 -5.37
N ASN A 41 12.65 16.07 -6.39
CA ASN A 41 12.88 17.46 -6.80
C ASN A 41 12.67 18.43 -5.63
N THR A 42 11.81 18.10 -4.67
CA THR A 42 11.55 18.91 -3.47
C THR A 42 12.77 19.09 -2.57
N ARG A 43 13.80 18.26 -2.72
CA ARG A 43 15.04 18.25 -1.94
C ARG A 43 16.25 18.74 -2.75
N MET A 44 16.08 19.09 -4.02
CA MET A 44 17.18 19.50 -4.89
C MET A 44 17.51 21.00 -4.73
N PRO A 45 18.80 21.39 -4.83
CA PRO A 45 19.19 22.79 -4.93
C PRO A 45 18.45 23.50 -6.08
N GLY A 46 17.99 24.73 -5.83
CA GLY A 46 17.21 25.52 -6.81
C GLY A 46 15.70 25.23 -6.80
N HIS A 47 15.26 24.21 -6.07
CA HIS A 47 13.86 23.86 -5.87
C HIS A 47 13.39 24.07 -4.43
N GLN A 48 14.24 24.65 -3.58
CA GLN A 48 13.96 24.98 -2.19
C GLN A 48 13.74 26.48 -2.01
N ASP A 49 12.90 26.85 -1.04
CA ASP A 49 12.67 28.23 -0.63
C ASP A 49 13.77 28.73 0.33
N SER A 50 13.64 29.98 0.79
CA SER A 50 14.63 30.60 1.69
C SER A 50 14.71 29.96 3.08
N SER A 51 13.75 29.09 3.45
CA SER A 51 13.77 28.31 4.68
C SER A 51 14.35 26.91 4.52
N GLY A 52 14.80 26.56 3.30
CA GLY A 52 15.29 25.23 2.95
C GLY A 52 14.17 24.21 2.69
N GLY A 53 12.90 24.62 2.79
CA GLY A 53 11.75 23.79 2.45
C GLY A 53 11.46 23.78 0.95
N PRO A 54 10.59 22.88 0.45
CA PRO A 54 10.25 22.83 -0.96
C PRO A 54 9.55 24.10 -1.46
N SER A 55 9.98 24.61 -2.61
CA SER A 55 9.30 25.70 -3.31
C SER A 55 7.91 25.30 -3.78
N LYS A 56 7.02 26.29 -3.90
CA LYS A 56 5.65 26.11 -4.39
C LYS A 56 5.66 25.47 -5.80
N ASN A 57 4.76 24.52 -6.01
CA ASN A 57 4.54 23.73 -7.23
C ASN A 57 5.70 22.81 -7.62
N VAL A 58 6.71 22.63 -6.78
CA VAL A 58 7.68 21.54 -6.94
C VAL A 58 7.06 20.23 -6.47
N PHE A 59 7.30 19.15 -7.20
CA PHE A 59 6.81 17.81 -6.88
C PHE A 59 7.90 16.77 -7.06
N ASP A 60 7.81 15.69 -6.29
CA ASP A 60 8.63 14.50 -6.46
C ASP A 60 8.01 13.59 -7.52
N GLU A 61 8.84 12.87 -8.27
CA GLU A 61 8.40 11.91 -9.30
C GLU A 61 8.78 10.48 -8.91
N TYR A 62 7.84 9.55 -9.03
CA TYR A 62 8.04 8.13 -8.77
C TYR A 62 7.72 7.37 -10.06
N LYS A 63 8.72 6.82 -10.74
CA LYS A 63 8.54 5.97 -11.92
C LYS A 63 8.43 4.53 -11.48
N VAL A 64 7.26 3.94 -11.68
CA VAL A 64 6.91 2.59 -11.20
C VAL A 64 7.00 1.61 -12.36
N ASP A 65 7.60 0.45 -12.14
CA ASP A 65 7.55 -0.72 -13.03
C ASP A 65 7.55 -2.00 -12.18
N LEU A 66 6.35 -2.41 -11.76
CA LEU A 66 6.15 -3.53 -10.84
C LEU A 66 5.33 -4.64 -11.48
N VAL A 67 5.54 -5.86 -11.01
CA VAL A 67 4.82 -7.06 -11.45
C VAL A 67 4.36 -7.85 -10.22
N ALA A 68 3.05 -8.12 -10.14
CA ALA A 68 2.44 -9.05 -9.21
C ALA A 68 1.98 -10.32 -9.94
N GLY A 69 2.86 -11.32 -9.98
CA GLY A 69 2.65 -12.55 -10.75
C GLY A 69 2.58 -12.30 -12.26
N ALA A 70 1.38 -12.28 -12.83
CA ALA A 70 1.17 -12.01 -14.25
C ALA A 70 0.66 -10.59 -14.54
N ILE A 71 0.34 -9.83 -13.49
CA ILE A 71 -0.20 -8.48 -13.58
C ILE A 71 0.95 -7.50 -13.43
N GLY A 72 1.22 -6.69 -14.45
CA GLY A 72 2.17 -5.58 -14.38
C GLY A 72 1.47 -4.24 -14.15
N ILE A 73 2.15 -3.33 -13.48
CA ILE A 73 1.78 -1.91 -13.36
C ILE A 73 3.00 -1.05 -13.65
N LYS A 74 2.87 -0.10 -14.59
CA LYS A 74 3.98 0.75 -15.01
C LYS A 74 3.53 2.17 -15.28
N GLY A 75 4.30 3.16 -14.87
CA GLY A 75 4.01 4.56 -15.18
C GLY A 75 4.65 5.50 -14.18
N LYS A 76 3.98 6.59 -13.85
CA LYS A 76 4.47 7.56 -12.87
C LYS A 76 3.43 7.95 -11.83
N ILE A 77 3.94 8.34 -10.67
CA ILE A 77 3.21 9.03 -9.60
C ILE A 77 3.95 10.35 -9.36
N GLU A 78 3.22 11.45 -9.28
CA GLU A 78 3.77 12.77 -8.94
C GLU A 78 3.24 13.19 -7.57
N ARG A 79 4.11 13.57 -6.66
CA ARG A 79 3.75 13.97 -5.30
C ARG A 79 4.15 15.43 -5.05
N THR A 80 3.15 16.28 -4.92
CA THR A 80 3.31 17.67 -4.48
C THR A 80 3.15 17.73 -2.95
N PRO A 81 4.14 18.21 -2.18
CA PRO A 81 4.03 18.30 -0.73
C PRO A 81 3.03 19.39 -0.31
N ARG A 82 2.47 19.23 0.88
CA ARG A 82 1.67 20.28 1.54
C ARG A 82 2.62 21.34 2.10
N LEU A 83 2.33 22.62 1.87
CA LEU A 83 3.12 23.74 2.40
C LEU A 83 2.27 24.60 3.33
N VAL A 84 2.81 24.88 4.51
CA VAL A 84 2.24 25.79 5.50
C VAL A 84 3.26 26.89 5.77
N SER A 85 2.85 28.15 5.66
CA SER A 85 3.72 29.29 5.95
C SER A 85 4.10 29.27 7.43
N SER A 86 5.41 29.25 7.71
CA SER A 86 5.96 29.37 9.06
C SER A 86 5.64 30.73 9.71
N VAL A 87 5.50 31.78 8.91
CA VAL A 87 5.22 33.16 9.39
C VAL A 87 3.74 33.41 9.61
N LEU A 88 2.89 32.94 8.68
CA LEU A 88 1.44 33.22 8.73
C LEU A 88 0.62 32.09 9.35
N GLY A 89 1.23 30.91 9.56
CA GLY A 89 0.52 29.69 9.99
C GLY A 89 -0.54 29.20 9.01
N ARG A 90 -0.59 29.79 7.80
CA ARG A 90 -1.60 29.50 6.78
C ARG A 90 -1.05 28.57 5.71
N GLU A 91 -1.88 27.65 5.25
CA GLU A 91 -1.57 26.78 4.12
C GLU A 91 -1.41 27.61 2.84
N THR A 92 -0.27 27.42 2.16
CA THR A 92 0.05 28.11 0.90
C THR A 92 -0.07 27.18 -0.31
N GLN A 93 -0.07 25.86 -0.06
CA GLN A 93 -0.24 24.80 -1.05
C GLN A 93 -0.82 23.53 -0.40
N LYS A 94 -1.86 22.98 -1.01
CA LYS A 94 -2.37 21.65 -0.70
C LYS A 94 -1.41 20.58 -1.20
N GLY A 95 -1.20 19.55 -0.39
CA GLY A 95 -0.54 18.33 -0.84
C GLY A 95 -1.40 17.62 -1.88
N LYS A 96 -0.75 17.09 -2.93
CA LYS A 96 -1.41 16.37 -4.03
C LYS A 96 -0.59 15.14 -4.42
N ILE A 97 -1.27 14.09 -4.84
CA ILE A 97 -0.67 12.92 -5.47
C ILE A 97 -1.40 12.66 -6.78
N PHE A 98 -0.70 12.70 -7.90
CA PHE A 98 -1.26 12.39 -9.22
C PHE A 98 -0.76 11.03 -9.68
N TYR A 99 -1.69 10.16 -10.06
CA TYR A 99 -1.43 8.80 -10.54
C TYR A 99 -1.63 8.73 -12.05
N GLN A 100 -0.63 8.15 -12.74
CA GLN A 100 -0.71 7.77 -14.14
C GLN A 100 0.03 6.45 -14.35
N LEU A 101 -0.65 5.34 -14.05
CA LEU A 101 -0.08 4.00 -14.06
C LEU A 101 -0.86 3.08 -14.99
N ALA A 102 -0.20 2.50 -15.99
CA ALA A 102 -0.75 1.53 -16.91
C ALA A 102 -0.70 0.11 -16.34
N TRP A 103 -1.83 -0.56 -16.35
CA TRP A 103 -1.97 -1.98 -16.05
C TRP A 103 -1.72 -2.83 -17.29
N ASN A 104 -1.05 -3.96 -17.10
CA ASN A 104 -0.90 -4.98 -18.12
C ASN A 104 -1.07 -6.38 -17.54
N PHE A 105 -1.40 -7.34 -18.40
CA PHE A 105 -1.35 -8.76 -18.08
C PHE A 105 -0.41 -9.45 -19.07
N LYS A 106 0.70 -9.98 -18.56
CA LYS A 106 1.77 -10.59 -19.37
C LYS A 106 2.22 -9.68 -20.54
N GLY A 107 2.35 -8.38 -20.28
CA GLY A 107 2.75 -7.39 -21.28
C GLY A 107 1.61 -6.85 -22.17
N THR A 108 0.42 -7.44 -22.14
CA THR A 108 -0.75 -6.89 -22.85
C THR A 108 -1.39 -5.77 -22.01
N TYR A 109 -1.45 -4.55 -22.55
CA TYR A 109 -2.07 -3.40 -21.91
C TYR A 109 -3.57 -3.63 -21.66
N LEU A 110 -4.02 -3.34 -20.43
CA LEU A 110 -5.41 -3.52 -19.99
C LEU A 110 -6.13 -2.19 -19.71
N GLY A 111 -5.41 -1.11 -19.41
CA GLY A 111 -6.00 0.14 -18.95
C GLY A 111 -5.13 0.82 -17.91
N ASP A 112 -5.68 1.77 -17.16
CA ASP A 112 -4.90 2.68 -16.32
C ASP A 112 -5.49 2.84 -14.90
N TRP A 113 -4.61 3.06 -13.92
CA TRP A 113 -4.92 3.78 -12.69
C TRP A 113 -4.58 5.26 -12.90
N LEU A 114 -5.62 6.10 -12.86
CA LEU A 114 -5.56 7.54 -13.11
C LEU A 114 -6.14 8.34 -11.95
N GLY A 115 -5.67 9.57 -11.78
CA GLY A 115 -6.37 10.62 -11.03
C GLY A 115 -5.53 11.27 -9.94
N THR A 116 -6.10 12.31 -9.34
CA THR A 116 -5.47 13.16 -8.33
C THR A 116 -6.12 12.94 -6.97
N VAL A 117 -5.28 12.70 -5.95
CA VAL A 117 -5.66 12.74 -4.54
C VAL A 117 -5.16 14.04 -3.95
N VAL A 118 -6.03 14.79 -3.28
CA VAL A 118 -5.69 16.09 -2.69
C VAL A 118 -5.93 16.05 -1.18
N THR A 119 -5.07 16.70 -0.42
CA THR A 119 -5.23 16.84 1.03
C THR A 119 -6.29 17.88 1.39
N ASN A 120 -7.05 17.65 2.46
CA ASN A 120 -7.87 18.69 3.08
C ASN A 120 -7.03 19.60 4.01
N ASP A 121 -7.67 20.55 4.66
CA ASP A 121 -7.01 21.54 5.52
C ASP A 121 -6.39 20.90 6.79
N ARG A 122 -6.77 19.66 7.11
CA ARG A 122 -6.18 18.83 8.18
C ARG A 122 -5.01 17.97 7.70
N GLY A 123 -4.67 18.03 6.40
CA GLY A 123 -3.64 17.19 5.80
C GLY A 123 -4.10 15.77 5.45
N GLU A 124 -5.41 15.48 5.53
CA GLU A 124 -5.95 14.15 5.22
C GLU A 124 -6.12 13.99 3.70
N TYR A 125 -5.59 12.91 3.13
CA TYR A 125 -5.68 12.57 1.71
C TYR A 125 -7.09 12.06 1.36
N LEU A 126 -7.78 12.78 0.46
CA LEU A 126 -9.18 12.50 0.09
C LEU A 126 -9.26 11.60 -1.14
N TRP A 127 -9.47 10.30 -0.92
CA TRP A 127 -9.52 9.29 -1.98
C TRP A 127 -10.86 9.24 -2.72
N ASN A 128 -11.91 9.85 -2.17
CA ASN A 128 -13.23 9.94 -2.79
C ASN A 128 -13.33 10.93 -3.97
N GLY A 129 -12.26 11.66 -4.27
CA GLY A 129 -12.19 12.68 -5.32
C GLY A 129 -12.76 14.05 -4.94
N SER A 130 -13.20 14.25 -3.69
CA SER A 130 -13.77 15.54 -3.26
C SER A 130 -12.78 16.71 -3.35
N GLY A 131 -11.47 16.44 -3.29
CA GLY A 131 -10.43 17.46 -3.43
C GLY A 131 -10.09 17.84 -4.88
N ASP A 132 -10.45 17.01 -5.86
CA ASP A 132 -10.34 17.30 -7.30
C ASP A 132 -11.37 16.44 -8.08
N PRO A 133 -12.64 16.87 -8.18
CA PRO A 133 -13.70 16.07 -8.80
C PRO A 133 -13.46 15.76 -10.27
N ALA A 134 -12.73 16.61 -11.00
CA ALA A 134 -12.41 16.41 -12.42
C ALA A 134 -11.37 15.31 -12.63
N SER A 135 -10.55 15.04 -11.61
CA SER A 135 -9.50 14.03 -11.64
C SER A 135 -9.72 12.94 -10.58
N LYS A 136 -10.98 12.52 -10.36
CA LYS A 136 -11.30 11.50 -9.34
C LYS A 136 -10.43 10.22 -9.54
N PRO A 137 -9.73 9.74 -8.50
CA PRO A 137 -8.85 8.58 -8.58
C PRO A 137 -9.64 7.31 -8.91
N ARG A 138 -9.17 6.56 -9.91
CA ARG A 138 -9.89 5.43 -10.49
C ARG A 138 -8.96 4.43 -11.16
N ILE A 139 -9.45 3.21 -11.34
CA ILE A 139 -8.94 2.22 -12.28
C ILE A 139 -9.93 2.12 -13.44
N GLN A 140 -9.43 2.34 -14.65
CA GLN A 140 -10.18 2.31 -15.89
C GLN A 140 -9.58 1.24 -16.81
N ILE A 141 -10.34 0.17 -17.02
CA ILE A 141 -9.94 -0.98 -17.83
C ILE A 141 -10.71 -0.95 -19.15
N GLN A 142 -10.01 -1.16 -20.26
CA GLN A 142 -10.60 -1.26 -21.58
C GLN A 142 -11.05 -2.70 -21.87
N THR A 143 -11.96 -2.85 -22.83
CA THR A 143 -12.33 -4.18 -23.31
C THR A 143 -11.17 -4.80 -24.07
N VAL A 144 -10.68 -5.97 -23.63
CA VAL A 144 -9.61 -6.72 -24.30
C VAL A 144 -10.00 -8.20 -24.36
N GLY A 145 -10.25 -8.72 -25.57
CA GLY A 145 -10.75 -10.07 -25.74
C GLY A 145 -12.08 -10.29 -24.99
N ASN A 146 -12.09 -11.25 -24.06
CA ASN A 146 -13.26 -11.57 -23.23
C ASN A 146 -13.34 -10.76 -21.93
N GLN A 147 -12.34 -9.93 -21.62
CA GLN A 147 -12.37 -9.03 -20.47
C GLN A 147 -13.22 -7.81 -20.82
N ALA A 148 -14.36 -7.65 -20.14
CA ALA A 148 -15.17 -6.45 -20.28
C ALA A 148 -14.46 -5.23 -19.68
N GLY A 149 -14.53 -4.10 -20.39
CA GLY A 149 -14.08 -2.83 -19.86
C GLY A 149 -14.94 -2.34 -18.70
N PHE A 150 -14.34 -1.59 -17.78
CA PHE A 150 -15.03 -0.98 -16.64
C PHE A 150 -14.26 0.23 -16.11
N THR A 151 -14.92 1.04 -15.28
CA THR A 151 -14.28 2.07 -14.47
C THR A 151 -14.70 1.86 -13.02
N ASP A 152 -13.73 1.83 -12.11
CA ASP A 152 -13.96 1.66 -10.69
C ASP A 152 -13.15 2.69 -9.89
N TYR A 153 -13.73 3.21 -8.82
CA TYR A 153 -13.18 4.36 -8.10
C TYR A 153 -12.58 3.96 -6.77
N PHE A 154 -11.56 4.71 -6.36
CA PHE A 154 -11.12 4.72 -4.97
C PHE A 154 -12.08 5.56 -4.12
N ASP A 155 -12.03 5.34 -2.81
CA ASP A 155 -12.86 6.08 -1.84
C ASP A 155 -12.17 6.16 -0.46
N GLY A 156 -12.74 6.92 0.46
CA GLY A 156 -12.29 7.02 1.85
C GLY A 156 -11.19 8.04 2.08
N VAL A 157 -10.47 7.86 3.19
CA VAL A 157 -9.47 8.81 3.68
C VAL A 157 -8.22 8.08 4.16
N MET A 158 -7.07 8.64 3.82
CA MET A 158 -5.77 8.26 4.39
C MET A 158 -5.17 9.46 5.10
N ILE A 159 -4.57 9.25 6.27
CA ILE A 159 -3.82 10.28 6.98
C ILE A 159 -2.37 9.83 6.99
N GLY A 160 -1.50 10.59 6.32
CA GLY A 160 -0.07 10.32 6.31
C GLY A 160 0.59 10.62 7.66
N LYS A 161 1.92 10.52 7.68
CA LYS A 161 2.74 10.91 8.83
C LYS A 161 2.40 12.33 9.31
N GLY A 162 2.31 12.50 10.63
CA GLY A 162 2.02 13.77 11.28
C GLY A 162 3.21 14.74 11.26
N ALA A 163 2.92 16.02 11.50
CA ALA A 163 3.97 17.05 11.62
C ALA A 163 4.82 16.90 12.88
N GLN A 164 4.32 16.16 13.89
CA GLN A 164 5.04 15.81 15.10
C GLN A 164 4.83 14.33 15.39
N ALA A 165 5.93 13.60 15.47
CA ALA A 165 5.94 12.26 16.02
C ALA A 165 5.96 12.34 17.55
N GLY A 166 5.42 11.31 18.21
CA GLY A 166 5.35 11.31 19.66
C GLY A 166 4.76 10.04 20.24
N GLY A 167 5.06 9.82 21.53
CA GLY A 167 4.58 8.65 22.27
C GLY A 167 5.36 7.37 21.97
N SER A 168 4.85 6.27 22.50
CA SER A 168 5.40 4.93 22.34
C SER A 168 4.26 3.94 22.11
N ALA A 169 4.47 2.94 21.26
CA ALA A 169 3.53 1.86 21.02
C ALA A 169 4.19 0.51 21.28
N LYS A 170 3.49 -0.38 22.00
CA LYS A 170 3.95 -1.75 22.24
C LYS A 170 3.21 -2.71 21.33
N PHE A 171 3.97 -3.61 20.71
CA PHE A 171 3.48 -4.64 19.81
C PHE A 171 3.81 -6.01 20.38
N PHE A 172 2.89 -6.94 20.20
CA PHE A 172 2.99 -8.28 20.77
C PHE A 172 2.87 -9.32 19.68
N ARG A 173 3.74 -10.32 19.70
CA ARG A 173 3.64 -11.46 18.81
C ARG A 173 3.66 -12.75 19.62
N LYS A 174 2.62 -13.56 19.45
CA LYS A 174 2.57 -14.91 20.03
C LYS A 174 3.46 -15.85 19.22
N LEU A 175 4.34 -16.55 19.92
CA LEU A 175 5.27 -17.53 19.38
C LEU A 175 4.83 -18.95 19.79
N SER A 176 5.51 -19.98 19.28
CA SER A 176 5.28 -21.36 19.70
C SER A 176 5.51 -21.54 21.20
N GLY A 177 4.82 -22.52 21.80
CA GLY A 177 4.91 -22.78 23.24
C GLY A 177 4.34 -21.69 24.15
N GLY A 178 3.50 -20.78 23.63
CA GLY A 178 2.84 -19.72 24.41
C GLY A 178 3.72 -18.52 24.76
N LYS A 179 4.95 -18.49 24.24
CA LYS A 179 5.89 -17.38 24.38
C LYS A 179 5.36 -16.12 23.67
N VAL A 180 5.74 -14.93 24.16
CA VAL A 180 5.34 -13.65 23.55
C VAL A 180 6.58 -12.78 23.35
N ALA A 181 6.84 -12.41 22.09
CA ALA A 181 7.82 -11.37 21.77
C ALA A 181 7.16 -10.00 21.85
N VAL A 182 7.92 -9.01 22.34
CA VAL A 182 7.46 -7.63 22.50
C VAL A 182 8.42 -6.72 21.75
N TYR A 183 7.86 -5.81 20.96
CA TYR A 183 8.57 -4.69 20.35
C TYR A 183 7.99 -3.38 20.88
N THR A 184 8.85 -2.42 21.22
CA THR A 184 8.40 -1.08 21.67
C THR A 184 8.88 -0.06 20.64
N ALA A 185 7.96 0.46 19.84
CA ALA A 185 8.25 1.62 19.00
C ALA A 185 8.23 2.89 19.84
N THR A 186 9.18 3.77 19.60
CA THR A 186 9.29 5.07 20.26
C THR A 186 9.25 6.19 19.24
N ASN A 187 8.83 7.39 19.65
CA ASN A 187 8.69 8.52 18.73
C ASN A 187 7.80 8.14 17.52
N THR A 188 6.65 7.53 17.82
CA THR A 188 5.80 6.91 16.81
C THR A 188 5.09 7.92 15.94
N ASP A 189 4.94 7.59 14.66
CA ASP A 189 4.28 8.42 13.65
C ASP A 189 3.30 7.55 12.83
N PRO A 190 2.02 7.48 13.22
CA PRO A 190 1.05 6.60 12.61
C PRO A 190 0.50 7.15 11.28
N MET A 191 0.48 6.29 10.26
CA MET A 191 -0.34 6.45 9.07
C MET A 191 -1.68 5.74 9.28
N ASP A 192 -2.79 6.47 9.20
CA ASP A 192 -4.14 5.95 9.43
C ASP A 192 -4.88 5.70 8.11
N PHE A 193 -5.50 4.53 7.98
CA PHE A 193 -6.46 4.21 6.94
C PHE A 193 -7.87 4.21 7.53
N ARG A 194 -8.76 5.06 7.01
CA ARG A 194 -10.12 5.23 7.52
C ARG A 194 -11.11 5.02 6.40
N GLN A 195 -11.71 3.84 6.36
CA GLN A 195 -12.64 3.41 5.33
C GLN A 195 -12.05 3.63 3.92
N LEU A 196 -10.74 3.47 3.76
CA LEU A 196 -10.07 3.60 2.48
C LEU A 196 -10.55 2.46 1.59
N VAL A 197 -11.06 2.76 0.40
CA VAL A 197 -11.48 1.75 -0.57
C VAL A 197 -10.48 1.71 -1.70
N LEU A 198 -9.80 0.58 -1.84
CA LEU A 198 -9.01 0.27 -3.02
C LEU A 198 -9.96 -0.15 -4.14
N ALA A 199 -9.90 0.56 -5.27
CA ALA A 199 -10.65 0.21 -6.48
C ALA A 199 -10.37 -1.22 -6.95
N LYS A 200 -11.24 -1.79 -7.78
CA LYS A 200 -11.05 -3.11 -8.41
C LYS A 200 -9.67 -3.25 -9.08
N GLY A 201 -9.07 -4.44 -9.04
CA GLY A 201 -7.87 -4.75 -9.81
C GLY A 201 -8.16 -4.82 -11.32
N PRO A 202 -7.15 -4.96 -12.18
CA PRO A 202 -7.32 -4.82 -13.64
C PRO A 202 -8.04 -6.00 -14.31
N LEU A 203 -8.35 -7.06 -13.57
CA LEU A 203 -9.15 -8.19 -14.02
C LEU A 203 -10.39 -8.32 -13.12
N GLY A 204 -11.51 -8.76 -13.69
CA GLY A 204 -12.80 -8.82 -12.99
C GLY A 204 -12.82 -9.69 -11.73
N ALA A 205 -11.87 -10.62 -11.59
CA ALA A 205 -11.71 -11.46 -10.40
C ALA A 205 -11.18 -10.72 -9.16
N TYR A 206 -10.68 -9.49 -9.32
CA TYR A 206 -10.11 -8.70 -8.23
C TYR A 206 -11.07 -7.57 -7.85
N GLY A 207 -11.99 -7.87 -6.93
CA GLY A 207 -12.97 -6.92 -6.39
C GLY A 207 -12.36 -5.74 -5.62
N ARG A 208 -13.22 -4.86 -5.14
CA ARG A 208 -12.81 -3.77 -4.23
C ARG A 208 -12.29 -4.33 -2.90
N VAL A 209 -11.45 -3.57 -2.21
CA VAL A 209 -10.98 -3.92 -0.86
C VAL A 209 -11.09 -2.69 0.02
N ALA A 210 -11.91 -2.78 1.08
CA ALA A 210 -11.94 -1.76 2.13
C ALA A 210 -10.76 -1.98 3.09
N VAL A 211 -10.14 -0.89 3.54
CA VAL A 211 -8.93 -0.87 4.36
C VAL A 211 -9.15 0.02 5.57
N ASP A 212 -8.96 -0.57 6.75
CA ASP A 212 -9.01 0.13 8.03
C ASP A 212 -7.84 -0.30 8.91
N GLY A 213 -7.25 0.64 9.65
CA GLY A 213 -6.18 0.36 10.58
C GLY A 213 -5.04 1.34 10.46
N LYS A 214 -3.87 0.97 10.98
CA LYS A 214 -2.71 1.85 11.07
C LYS A 214 -1.44 1.14 10.62
N LEU A 215 -0.57 1.88 9.95
CA LEU A 215 0.83 1.51 9.78
C LEU A 215 1.66 2.52 10.57
N ILE A 216 2.33 2.06 11.62
CA ILE A 216 3.01 2.90 12.59
C ILE A 216 4.49 2.98 12.21
N TYR A 217 4.97 4.18 11.90
CA TYR A 217 6.40 4.41 11.71
C TYR A 217 7.07 4.62 13.06
N ASP A 218 8.16 3.89 13.29
CA ASP A 218 9.07 4.12 14.40
C ASP A 218 10.23 4.98 13.90
N ARG A 219 10.30 6.23 14.35
CA ARG A 219 11.34 7.15 13.90
C ARG A 219 12.73 6.81 14.43
N GLU A 220 12.84 6.02 15.51
CA GLU A 220 14.14 5.63 16.04
C GLU A 220 14.78 4.53 15.20
N SER A 221 13.99 3.55 14.76
CA SER A 221 14.49 2.42 13.95
C SER A 221 14.31 2.59 12.45
N GLY A 222 13.52 3.58 12.03
CA GLY A 222 13.10 3.75 10.64
C GLY A 222 12.15 2.65 10.14
N SER A 223 11.58 1.83 11.03
CA SER A 223 10.77 0.68 10.67
C SER A 223 9.27 0.99 10.68
N TRP A 224 8.50 0.25 9.88
CA TRP A 224 7.04 0.29 9.94
C TRP A 224 6.47 -0.96 10.62
N ILE A 225 5.49 -0.77 11.50
CA ILE A 225 4.88 -1.83 12.29
C ILE A 225 3.36 -1.73 12.18
N THR A 226 2.69 -2.87 12.07
CA THR A 226 1.22 -2.97 12.13
C THR A 226 0.79 -4.09 13.08
N ASP A 227 -0.19 -3.80 13.94
CA ASP A 227 -0.88 -4.80 14.78
C ASP A 227 -2.28 -5.16 14.24
N GLY A 228 -2.57 -4.76 13.00
CA GLY A 228 -3.86 -5.01 12.38
C GLY A 228 -4.26 -3.92 11.41
N ILE A 229 -3.86 -4.09 10.14
CA ILE A 229 -4.58 -3.49 9.01
C ILE A 229 -5.61 -4.52 8.57
N ASN A 230 -6.89 -4.15 8.58
CA ASN A 230 -7.99 -4.98 8.10
C ASN A 230 -8.20 -4.72 6.62
N LEU A 231 -8.04 -5.75 5.80
CA LEU A 231 -8.38 -5.76 4.39
C LEU A 231 -9.70 -6.53 4.24
N THR A 232 -10.76 -5.87 3.80
CA THR A 232 -12.08 -6.48 3.60
C THR A 232 -12.42 -6.52 2.11
N PRO A 233 -12.19 -7.65 1.42
CA PRO A 233 -12.62 -7.82 0.04
C PRO A 233 -14.13 -7.64 -0.12
N GLU A 234 -14.55 -7.08 -1.24
CA GLU A 234 -15.95 -6.90 -1.60
C GLU A 234 -16.73 -8.23 -1.51
N GLY A 235 -17.82 -8.24 -0.73
CA GLY A 235 -18.62 -9.44 -0.49
C GLY A 235 -18.08 -10.39 0.58
N SER A 236 -16.89 -10.14 1.16
CA SER A 236 -16.43 -10.84 2.35
C SER A 236 -17.10 -10.29 3.61
N LYS A 237 -17.49 -11.18 4.53
CA LYS A 237 -17.98 -10.81 5.87
C LYS A 237 -16.87 -10.70 6.90
N THR A 238 -15.69 -11.23 6.59
CA THR A 238 -14.58 -11.35 7.53
C THR A 238 -13.37 -10.64 6.92
N PRO A 239 -12.79 -9.65 7.60
CA PRO A 239 -11.57 -9.01 7.14
C PRO A 239 -10.40 -9.99 7.23
N ASP A 240 -9.46 -9.85 6.30
CA ASP A 240 -8.09 -10.32 6.46
C ASP A 240 -7.34 -9.35 7.36
N LYS A 241 -6.85 -9.84 8.51
CA LYS A 241 -6.05 -9.03 9.43
C LYS A 241 -4.57 -9.15 9.06
N VAL A 242 -3.92 -8.03 8.77
CA VAL A 242 -2.48 -7.98 8.47
C VAL A 242 -1.71 -7.44 9.68
N THR A 243 -0.80 -8.25 10.21
CA THR A 243 0.12 -7.89 11.31
C THR A 243 1.57 -7.97 10.84
N GLY A 244 2.48 -7.37 11.59
CA GLY A 244 3.92 -7.56 11.40
C GLY A 244 4.70 -6.29 11.16
N SER A 245 5.81 -6.42 10.45
CA SER A 245 6.84 -5.40 10.38
C SER A 245 7.43 -5.27 8.97
N ILE A 246 7.92 -4.07 8.69
CA ILE A 246 8.68 -3.71 7.51
C ILE A 246 9.91 -2.97 8.04
N ARG A 247 10.96 -3.74 8.34
CA ARG A 247 12.10 -3.28 9.13
C ARG A 247 13.13 -2.61 8.23
N TRP A 248 13.54 -1.39 8.56
CA TRP A 248 14.67 -0.76 7.88
C TRP A 248 15.99 -1.38 8.36
N ILE A 249 16.85 -1.71 7.40
CA ILE A 249 18.22 -2.16 7.64
C ILE A 249 19.13 -1.27 6.80
N GLU A 250 19.86 -0.39 7.48
CA GLU A 250 20.84 0.50 6.86
C GLU A 250 22.13 -0.26 6.54
N ASP A 251 22.70 -0.05 5.33
CA ASP A 251 24.04 -0.54 5.02
C ASP A 251 25.07 0.23 5.88
N PRO A 252 26.06 -0.45 6.50
CA PRO A 252 27.07 0.23 7.30
C PRO A 252 27.83 1.35 6.58
N ASN A 253 27.85 1.33 5.24
CA ASN A 253 28.47 2.33 4.39
C ASN A 253 27.44 3.19 3.63
N ARG A 254 26.19 3.31 4.11
CA ARG A 254 25.12 4.08 3.45
C ARG A 254 25.53 5.50 3.11
N ALA A 255 26.28 6.16 3.98
CA ALA A 255 26.79 7.51 3.72
C ALA A 255 27.61 7.60 2.41
N SER A 256 28.24 6.51 1.98
CA SER A 256 29.07 6.44 0.77
C SER A 256 28.36 5.78 -0.42
N ASN A 257 27.53 4.75 -0.18
CA ASN A 257 26.92 3.94 -1.23
C ASN A 257 25.41 4.16 -1.40
N GLY A 258 24.77 4.88 -0.48
CA GLY A 258 23.32 5.13 -0.44
C GLY A 258 22.46 3.91 -0.18
N LYS A 259 23.02 2.78 0.27
CA LYS A 259 22.30 1.51 0.35
C LYS A 259 21.57 1.33 1.67
N GLY A 260 20.39 0.74 1.58
CA GLY A 260 19.60 0.25 2.69
C GLY A 260 18.47 -0.62 2.15
N GLN A 261 17.76 -1.30 3.02
CA GLN A 261 16.63 -2.13 2.61
C GLN A 261 15.55 -2.19 3.66
N TYR A 262 14.31 -2.26 3.22
CA TYR A 262 13.23 -2.73 4.06
C TYR A 262 13.13 -4.26 3.97
N VAL A 263 13.11 -4.95 5.11
CA VAL A 263 12.85 -6.38 5.22
C VAL A 263 11.41 -6.59 5.67
N LEU A 264 10.61 -7.24 4.82
CA LEU A 264 9.21 -7.49 5.07
C LEU A 264 9.02 -8.76 5.89
N ASN A 265 8.14 -8.67 6.88
CA ASN A 265 7.56 -9.80 7.58
C ASN A 265 6.12 -9.43 7.96
N LEU A 266 5.25 -9.47 6.96
CA LEU A 266 3.82 -9.21 7.11
C LEU A 266 3.06 -10.53 7.10
N ARG A 267 2.08 -10.68 7.99
CA ARG A 267 1.40 -11.94 8.27
C ARG A 267 -0.11 -11.73 8.19
N TRP A 268 -0.78 -12.64 7.50
CA TRP A 268 -2.22 -12.60 7.30
C TRP A 268 -2.90 -13.54 8.28
N ASN A 269 -3.89 -13.01 9.01
CA ASN A 269 -4.74 -13.76 9.92
C ASN A 269 -3.95 -14.58 10.94
N GLU A 270 -2.84 -14.03 11.45
CA GLU A 270 -1.93 -14.72 12.37
C GLU A 270 -2.65 -15.24 13.63
N ASP A 271 -3.70 -14.56 14.06
CA ASP A 271 -4.57 -14.94 15.18
C ASP A 271 -5.47 -16.16 14.90
N ARG A 272 -5.66 -16.51 13.62
CA ARG A 272 -6.48 -17.64 13.16
C ARG A 272 -5.64 -18.87 12.79
N VAL A 273 -4.33 -18.75 12.80
CA VAL A 273 -3.39 -19.82 12.45
C VAL A 273 -2.65 -20.27 13.71
N GLN A 274 -2.59 -21.58 13.94
CA GLN A 274 -1.83 -22.10 15.08
C GLN A 274 -0.35 -21.73 14.95
N PRO A 275 0.34 -21.34 16.04
CA PRO A 275 1.78 -21.17 16.02
C PRO A 275 2.46 -22.47 15.55
N SER A 276 3.37 -22.38 14.59
CA SER A 276 4.17 -23.54 14.15
C SER A 276 5.49 -23.59 14.91
N ASP A 277 6.07 -24.78 15.03
CA ASP A 277 7.34 -25.01 15.73
C ASP A 277 8.56 -24.52 14.93
N GLU A 278 8.38 -24.14 13.66
CA GLU A 278 9.48 -23.89 12.70
C GLU A 278 10.33 -22.66 13.02
N THR A 279 9.90 -21.75 13.90
CA THR A 279 10.63 -20.50 14.15
C THR A 279 11.26 -20.35 15.53
N PHE A 280 10.95 -21.20 16.51
CA PHE A 280 11.42 -21.00 17.89
C PHE A 280 11.70 -22.30 18.64
N THR A 281 12.87 -22.88 18.39
CA THR A 281 13.46 -23.90 19.26
C THR A 281 14.09 -23.25 20.49
N ALA A 282 13.48 -23.47 21.67
CA ALA A 282 14.07 -23.42 23.03
C ALA A 282 14.97 -22.24 23.49
N GLY A 283 15.14 -21.14 22.74
CA GLY A 283 15.94 -19.98 23.15
C GLY A 283 15.16 -18.94 24.00
N PRO A 284 15.88 -17.97 24.64
CA PRO A 284 15.24 -16.80 25.24
C PRO A 284 14.52 -15.99 24.15
N VAL A 285 13.38 -15.39 24.52
CA VAL A 285 12.62 -14.51 23.63
C VAL A 285 13.13 -13.10 23.82
N ASP A 286 13.58 -12.49 22.73
CA ASP A 286 14.09 -11.13 22.67
C ASP A 286 13.33 -10.30 21.63
N GLU A 287 13.79 -9.08 21.36
CA GLU A 287 13.18 -8.21 20.38
C GLU A 287 13.33 -8.74 18.95
N GLU A 288 14.47 -9.36 18.62
CA GLU A 288 14.71 -9.99 17.32
C GLU A 288 13.70 -11.13 17.04
N SER A 289 13.23 -11.80 18.09
CA SER A 289 12.14 -12.77 18.01
C SER A 289 10.83 -12.17 17.48
N PHE A 290 10.59 -10.86 17.65
CA PHE A 290 9.43 -10.20 17.04
C PHE A 290 9.53 -10.20 15.50
N PHE A 291 10.74 -9.98 14.97
CA PHE A 291 11.03 -9.83 13.55
C PHE A 291 11.26 -11.15 12.79
N ALA A 292 11.38 -12.28 13.48
CA ALA A 292 11.67 -13.58 12.87
C ALA A 292 10.62 -14.00 11.81
N VAL A 293 11.08 -14.41 10.64
CA VAL A 293 10.19 -14.83 9.54
C VAL A 293 9.69 -16.25 9.74
N ASP A 294 8.37 -16.44 9.73
CA ASP A 294 7.73 -17.74 9.72
C ASP A 294 7.06 -17.99 8.35
N LYS A 295 7.72 -18.78 7.50
CA LYS A 295 7.27 -19.05 6.13
C LYS A 295 6.14 -20.10 6.07
N SER A 296 5.83 -20.77 7.17
CA SER A 296 4.72 -21.72 7.24
C SER A 296 3.36 -21.03 7.29
N LYS A 297 3.33 -19.74 7.62
CA LYS A 297 2.12 -18.93 7.76
C LYS A 297 1.85 -18.06 6.52
N PRO A 298 0.57 -17.78 6.22
CA PRO A 298 0.18 -16.81 5.20
C PRO A 298 0.86 -15.46 5.43
N GLY A 299 1.62 -14.96 4.44
CA GLY A 299 2.38 -13.73 4.63
C GLY A 299 3.16 -13.23 3.43
N LEU A 300 3.64 -11.99 3.52
CA LEU A 300 4.61 -11.39 2.62
C LEU A 300 5.96 -11.22 3.34
N THR A 301 7.01 -11.73 2.71
CA THR A 301 8.40 -11.62 3.16
C THR A 301 9.28 -11.08 2.05
N GLY A 302 10.60 -11.01 2.26
CA GLY A 302 11.54 -10.53 1.24
C GLY A 302 11.95 -9.08 1.49
N THR A 303 12.44 -8.39 0.46
CA THR A 303 13.05 -7.07 0.62
C THR A 303 12.52 -6.03 -0.36
N ILE A 304 12.67 -4.77 0.03
CA ILE A 304 12.59 -3.61 -0.86
C ILE A 304 13.93 -2.89 -0.69
N ASP A 305 14.79 -2.99 -1.68
CA ASP A 305 16.18 -2.52 -1.64
C ASP A 305 16.26 -1.10 -2.18
N TYR A 306 16.98 -0.22 -1.49
CA TYR A 306 17.18 1.18 -1.84
C TYR A 306 18.65 1.42 -2.21
N GLU A 307 18.87 2.12 -3.31
CA GLU A 307 20.15 2.70 -3.71
C GLU A 307 19.95 4.20 -3.90
N ASP A 308 20.29 4.97 -2.86
CA ASP A 308 20.06 6.40 -2.79
C ASP A 308 21.24 7.22 -3.35
N LYS A 309 20.93 8.34 -3.97
CA LYS A 309 21.87 9.44 -4.16
C LYS A 309 21.57 10.50 -3.11
N LEU A 310 22.51 10.70 -2.18
CA LEU A 310 22.36 11.61 -1.06
C LEU A 310 22.87 13.02 -1.40
N ASN A 311 22.23 14.02 -0.81
CA ASN A 311 22.73 15.39 -0.70
C ASN A 311 23.85 15.50 0.34
N SER A 312 24.45 16.69 0.45
CA SER A 312 25.46 16.99 1.47
C SER A 312 24.93 16.87 2.91
N ASP A 313 23.63 17.01 3.12
CA ASP A 313 22.96 16.86 4.41
C ASP A 313 22.51 15.41 4.69
N GLY A 314 22.82 14.47 3.79
CA GLY A 314 22.43 13.07 3.89
C GLY A 314 21.02 12.75 3.41
N SER A 315 20.24 13.74 2.95
CA SER A 315 18.89 13.48 2.42
C SER A 315 18.92 12.89 1.00
N PRO A 316 18.06 11.93 0.64
CA PRO A 316 18.06 11.37 -0.71
C PRO A 316 17.43 12.34 -1.71
N VAL A 317 18.11 12.61 -2.83
CA VAL A 317 17.57 13.35 -4.00
C VAL A 317 17.15 12.46 -5.15
N PHE A 318 17.64 11.22 -5.14
CA PHE A 318 17.22 10.16 -6.04
C PHE A 318 17.29 8.84 -5.31
N SER A 319 16.35 7.93 -5.57
CA SER A 319 16.41 6.56 -5.10
C SER A 319 16.10 5.61 -6.24
N LYS A 320 16.95 4.60 -6.43
CA LYS A 320 16.56 3.42 -7.18
C LYS A 320 16.08 2.36 -6.19
N VAL A 321 14.83 1.96 -6.32
CA VAL A 321 14.17 1.02 -5.43
C VAL A 321 13.90 -0.28 -6.18
N THR A 322 14.28 -1.42 -5.60
CA THR A 322 14.07 -2.76 -6.18
C THR A 322 13.18 -3.59 -5.25
N PHE A 323 12.10 -4.14 -5.79
CA PHE A 323 11.15 -4.95 -5.04
C PHE A 323 11.47 -6.43 -5.25
N ASN A 324 11.69 -7.15 -4.14
CA ASN A 324 11.96 -8.58 -4.08
C ASN A 324 11.06 -9.24 -3.04
N ILE A 325 9.74 -9.07 -3.19
CA ILE A 325 8.75 -9.54 -2.22
C ILE A 325 8.30 -10.96 -2.57
N VAL A 326 8.21 -11.81 -1.56
CA VAL A 326 7.84 -13.22 -1.64
C VAL A 326 6.54 -13.44 -0.88
N ALA A 327 5.61 -14.18 -1.47
CA ALA A 327 4.41 -14.66 -0.81
C ALA A 327 4.66 -16.04 -0.21
N ASN A 328 4.09 -16.26 0.95
CA ASN A 328 3.93 -17.57 1.56
C ASN A 328 2.43 -17.80 1.71
N ASN A 329 1.87 -18.75 0.95
CA ASN A 329 0.47 -19.16 1.05
C ASN A 329 -0.56 -18.00 1.04
N LEU A 330 -0.44 -17.06 0.10
CA LEU A 330 -1.39 -15.95 -0.08
C LEU A 330 -2.17 -16.05 -1.39
N GLU A 331 -3.40 -15.57 -1.38
CA GLU A 331 -4.21 -15.41 -2.59
C GLU A 331 -3.70 -14.24 -3.44
N ARG A 332 -3.86 -14.34 -4.77
CA ARG A 332 -3.41 -13.26 -5.68
C ARG A 332 -4.12 -11.94 -5.41
N GLY A 333 -5.39 -11.98 -5.00
CA GLY A 333 -6.16 -10.81 -4.57
C GLY A 333 -5.53 -10.11 -3.35
N GLN A 334 -5.01 -10.86 -2.38
CA GLN A 334 -4.34 -10.31 -1.19
C GLN A 334 -3.02 -9.63 -1.57
N ILE A 335 -2.21 -10.27 -2.42
CA ILE A 335 -0.96 -9.71 -2.95
C ILE A 335 -1.22 -8.40 -3.70
N LEU A 336 -2.23 -8.41 -4.58
CA LEU A 336 -2.59 -7.23 -5.37
C LEU A 336 -3.18 -6.11 -4.50
N ALA A 337 -3.94 -6.44 -3.47
CA ALA A 337 -4.44 -5.48 -2.50
C ALA A 337 -3.29 -4.79 -1.76
N PHE A 338 -2.29 -5.56 -1.30
CA PHE A 338 -1.09 -5.01 -0.68
C PHE A 338 -0.30 -4.12 -1.64
N MET A 339 -0.06 -4.54 -2.89
CA MET A 339 0.64 -3.72 -3.89
C MET A 339 -0.07 -2.37 -4.10
N LYS A 340 -1.40 -2.37 -4.22
CA LYS A 340 -2.18 -1.12 -4.33
C LYS A 340 -2.08 -0.28 -3.07
N LEU A 341 -2.21 -0.88 -1.87
CA LEU A 341 -2.09 -0.17 -0.60
C LEU A 341 -0.71 0.49 -0.44
N TRP A 342 0.36 -0.21 -0.86
CA TRP A 342 1.71 0.32 -0.86
C TRP A 342 1.85 1.54 -1.77
N LEU A 343 1.27 1.49 -2.97
CA LEU A 343 1.26 2.61 -3.92
C LEU A 343 0.36 3.79 -3.48
N VAL A 344 -0.71 3.51 -2.73
CA VAL A 344 -1.55 4.53 -2.07
C VAL A 344 -0.74 5.29 -1.02
N GLY A 345 0.12 4.59 -0.27
CA GLY A 345 1.00 5.18 0.75
C GLY A 345 2.24 5.94 0.20
N VAL A 346 2.39 6.07 -1.11
CA VAL A 346 3.51 6.81 -1.73
C VAL A 346 3.49 8.27 -1.25
N GLY A 347 4.66 8.81 -0.94
CA GLY A 347 4.78 10.03 -0.13
C GLY A 347 5.06 9.64 1.31
N PRO A 348 4.05 9.43 2.19
CA PRO A 348 4.29 9.09 3.60
C PRO A 348 5.27 7.93 3.85
N LEU A 349 5.31 6.92 2.96
CA LEU A 349 6.26 5.80 3.04
C LEU A 349 7.71 6.17 2.68
N ASN A 350 7.94 7.25 1.95
CA ASN A 350 9.25 7.69 1.42
C ASN A 350 9.64 9.14 1.82
N ASP A 351 8.75 9.82 2.55
CA ASP A 351 9.00 11.08 3.21
C ASP A 351 9.85 10.74 4.43
N GLU A 352 11.14 11.06 4.44
CA GLU A 352 12.00 10.89 5.62
C GLU A 352 11.78 12.03 6.61
#